data_AF-A0A936D994-F1
#
_entry.id   AF-A0A936D994-F1
#
_cell.length_a   1.000
_cell.length_b   1.000
_cell.length_c   1.000
_cell.angle_alpha   90.00
_cell.angle_beta   90.00
_cell.angle_gamma   90.00
#
_symmetry.space_group_name_H-M   'P 1'
#
loop_
_entity.id
_entity.type
_entity.pdbx_description
1 polymer ?
#
loop_
_entity_poly.entity_id
_entity_poly.type
_entity_poly.pdbx_seq_one_letter_code
_entity_poly.pdbx_strand_id
1 'polypeptide(L)' 'MSFEEAARLFTSGVDDLEIFDDGHSDEEERFIAIGPIKRGVVLVISTDVGDDFLRIISARLATKRERAAYESFAKETR' A
#
# COMPACT_ATOMS: atom_id res chain seq x y z
N MET A 1 -10.03 9.75 -4.08
CA MET A 1 -8.58 9.61 -4.34
C MET A 1 -8.47 8.93 -5.69
N SER A 2 -7.59 9.40 -6.58
CA SER A 2 -7.36 8.72 -7.86
C SER A 2 -6.30 7.62 -7.71
N PHE A 3 -6.29 6.65 -8.63
CA PHE A 3 -5.22 5.63 -8.65
C PHE A 3 -3.84 6.23 -8.96
N GLU A 4 -3.77 7.28 -9.80
CA GLU A 4 -2.52 8.02 -10.02
C GLU A 4 -1.96 8.62 -8.73
N GLU A 5 -2.83 9.17 -7.88
CA GLU A 5 -2.43 9.72 -6.59
C GLU A 5 -1.96 8.61 -5.63
N ALA A 6 -2.62 7.46 -5.64
CA ALA A 6 -2.26 6.30 -4.83
C ALA A 6 -0.93 5.66 -5.30
N ALA A 7 -0.67 5.63 -6.61
CA ALA A 7 0.57 5.13 -7.19
C ALA A 7 1.81 5.94 -6.77
N ARG A 8 1.60 7.16 -6.23
CA ARG A 8 2.70 7.92 -5.61
C ARG A 8 3.29 7.23 -4.40
N LEU A 9 2.56 6.34 -3.73
CA LEU A 9 3.11 5.54 -2.65
C LEU A 9 4.34 4.77 -3.15
N PHE A 10 4.20 4.03 -4.25
CA PHE A 10 5.27 3.19 -4.82
C PHE A 10 6.36 3.98 -5.58
N THR A 11 6.05 5.18 -6.08
CA THR A 11 6.98 5.95 -6.93
C THR A 11 7.72 7.08 -6.20
N SER A 12 7.33 7.40 -4.96
CA SER A 12 7.93 8.52 -4.22
C SER A 12 9.19 8.15 -3.42
N GLY A 13 9.55 6.86 -3.36
CA GLY A 13 10.72 6.38 -2.62
C GLY A 13 10.60 6.54 -1.10
N VAL A 14 9.37 6.60 -0.60
CA VAL A 14 9.06 6.57 0.83
C VAL A 14 8.97 5.13 1.29
N ASP A 15 9.33 4.87 2.55
CA ASP A 15 9.04 3.57 3.15
C ASP A 15 7.53 3.39 3.31
N ASP A 16 7.04 2.20 3.00
CA ASP A 16 5.66 1.80 3.18
C ASP A 16 5.57 0.46 3.92
N LEU A 17 4.46 0.28 4.64
CA LEU A 17 4.15 -0.96 5.31
C LEU A 17 3.44 -1.88 4.31
N GLU A 18 4.18 -2.85 3.79
CA GLU A 18 3.64 -3.89 2.93
C GLU A 18 3.20 -5.11 3.74
N ILE A 19 2.01 -5.62 3.42
CA ILE A 19 1.40 -6.80 4.05
C ILE A 19 0.93 -7.73 2.94
N PHE A 20 1.40 -8.97 2.95
CA PHE A 20 0.90 -10.02 2.07
C PHE A 20 -0.46 -10.51 2.58
N ASP A 21 -1.45 -10.57 1.70
CA ASP A 21 -2.81 -10.98 2.01
C ASP A 21 -3.03 -12.44 1.58
N ASP A 22 -2.65 -13.40 2.45
CA ASP A 22 -2.71 -14.84 2.15
C ASP A 22 -4.13 -15.39 1.95
N GLY A 23 -5.14 -14.63 2.39
CA GLY A 23 -6.53 -15.08 2.43
C GLY A 23 -7.25 -15.01 1.08
N HIS A 24 -6.59 -14.50 0.04
CA HIS A 24 -7.18 -14.29 -1.27
C HIS A 24 -6.59 -15.25 -2.31
N SER A 25 -7.36 -16.31 -2.62
CA SER A 25 -7.31 -17.21 -3.79
C SER A 25 -5.94 -17.63 -4.33
N ASP A 26 -5.79 -18.94 -4.58
CA ASP A 26 -4.62 -19.54 -5.25
C ASP A 26 -4.30 -18.95 -6.65
N GLU A 27 -5.13 -18.05 -7.19
CA GLU A 27 -5.00 -17.46 -8.53
C GLU A 27 -4.37 -16.06 -8.58
N GLU A 28 -4.42 -15.23 -7.52
CA GLU A 28 -3.86 -13.86 -7.57
C GLU A 28 -3.22 -13.44 -6.22
N GLU A 29 -1.89 -13.28 -6.21
CA GLU A 29 -1.16 -12.72 -5.06
C GLU A 29 -1.59 -11.28 -4.79
N ARG A 30 -2.06 -10.99 -3.57
CA ARG A 30 -2.52 -9.66 -3.17
C ARG A 30 -1.62 -9.05 -2.11
N PHE A 31 -1.36 -7.77 -2.30
CA PHE A 31 -0.52 -6.96 -1.43
C PHE A 31 -1.32 -5.77 -0.93
N ILE A 32 -1.17 -5.48 0.36
CA ILE A 32 -1.68 -4.28 0.99
C ILE A 32 -0.49 -3.40 1.34
N ALA A 33 -0.41 -2.23 0.72
CA ALA A 33 0.61 -1.23 1.02
C ALA A 33 -0.02 -0.06 1.78
N ILE A 34 0.57 0.31 2.92
CA ILE A 34 0.13 1.45 3.72
C ILE A 34 1.30 2.42 3.89
N GLY A 35 1.10 3.66 3.45
CA GLY A 35 2.14 4.67 3.66
C GLY A 35 1.74 6.06 3.19
N PRO A 36 2.68 6.99 3.17
CA PRO A 36 2.39 8.40 3.01
C PRO A 36 2.30 8.78 1.54
N ILE A 37 1.31 9.62 1.24
CA ILE A 37 1.19 10.40 0.00
C ILE A 37 1.03 11.87 0.38
N LYS A 38 1.08 12.77 -0.62
CA LYS A 38 0.93 14.22 -0.41
C LYS A 38 -0.30 14.61 0.43
N ARG A 39 -1.40 13.83 0.35
CA ARG A 39 -2.67 14.10 1.03
C ARG A 39 -2.77 13.50 2.44
N GLY A 40 -1.87 12.60 2.82
CA GLY A 40 -1.95 11.86 4.09
C GLY A 40 -1.51 10.41 3.92
N VAL A 41 -1.97 9.51 4.79
CA VAL A 41 -1.66 8.08 4.67
C VAL A 41 -2.73 7.39 3.83
N VAL A 42 -2.31 6.58 2.86
CA VAL A 42 -3.15 5.78 1.97
C VAL A 42 -2.98 4.30 2.30
N LEU A 43 -4.03 3.52 2.07
CA LEU A 43 -3.98 2.07 1.94
C LEU A 43 -4.28 1.73 0.48
N VAL A 44 -3.38 0.97 -0.13
CA VAL A 44 -3.49 0.48 -1.51
C VAL A 44 -3.54 -1.04 -1.48
N ILE A 45 -4.48 -1.61 -2.22
CA ILE A 45 -4.55 -3.04 -2.49
C ILE A 45 -4.13 -3.23 -3.94
N SER A 46 -3.18 -4.10 -4.16
CA SER A 46 -2.61 -4.40 -5.46
C SER A 46 -2.36 -5.88 -5.65
N THR A 47 -2.06 -6.25 -6.89
CA THR A 47 -1.59 -7.57 -7.27
C THR A 47 -0.41 -7.43 -8.23
N ASP A 48 0.51 -8.37 -8.13
CA ASP A 48 1.61 -8.51 -9.08
C ASP A 48 1.05 -9.07 -10.40
N VAL A 49 1.41 -8.44 -11.51
CA VAL A 49 1.02 -8.88 -12.86
C VAL A 49 2.21 -9.34 -13.71
N GLY A 50 3.39 -9.48 -13.09
CA GLY A 50 4.64 -9.85 -13.74
C GLY A 50 5.36 -8.67 -14.40
N ASP A 51 6.58 -8.92 -14.88
CA ASP A 51 7.42 -7.95 -15.62
C ASP A 51 7.64 -6.62 -14.88
N ASP A 52 7.79 -6.66 -13.54
CA ASP A 52 7.94 -5.49 -12.66
C ASP A 52 6.72 -4.53 -12.66
N PHE A 53 5.55 -5.01 -13.13
CA PHE A 53 4.32 -4.25 -13.12
C PHE A 53 3.41 -4.65 -11.97
N LEU A 54 2.83 -3.63 -11.34
CA LEU A 54 1.85 -3.78 -10.27
C LEU A 54 0.52 -3.18 -10.69
N ARG A 55 -0.57 -3.92 -10.50
CA ARG A 55 -1.93 -3.45 -10.78
C ARG A 55 -2.62 -3.06 -9.48
N ILE A 56 -3.03 -1.79 -9.37
CA ILE A 56 -3.86 -1.31 -8.26
C ILE A 56 -5.29 -1.84 -8.42
N ILE A 57 -5.76 -2.61 -7.43
CA ILE A 57 -7.13 -3.13 -7.33
C ILE A 57 -8.02 -2.12 -6.61
N SER A 58 -7.51 -1.51 -5.52
CA SER A 58 -8.26 -0.55 -4.72
C SER A 58 -7.31 0.42 -4.01
N ALA A 59 -7.78 1.64 -3.77
CA ALA A 59 -7.04 2.63 -3.01
C ALA A 59 -7.97 3.55 -2.22
N ARG A 60 -7.63 3.79 -0.95
CA ARG A 60 -8.39 4.71 -0.09
C ARG A 60 -7.49 5.33 0.97
N LEU A 61 -7.94 6.44 1.56
CA LEU A 61 -7.25 6.98 2.74
C LEU A 61 -7.27 5.92 3.85
N ALA A 62 -6.13 5.82 4.55
CA ALA A 62 -5.98 4.92 5.67
C ALA A 62 -6.94 5.31 6.80
N THR A 63 -7.52 4.31 7.45
CA THR A 63 -8.27 4.53 8.68
C THR A 63 -7.34 4.95 9.81
N LYS A 64 -7.89 5.44 10.93
CA LYS A 64 -7.08 5.79 12.11
C LYS A 64 -6.22 4.61 12.60
N ARG A 65 -6.73 3.39 12.49
CA ARG A 65 -6.02 2.17 12.92
C ARG A 65 -4.87 1.83 11.99
N GLU A 66 -5.11 1.82 10.68
CA GLU A 66 -4.09 1.57 9.65
C GLU A 66 -2.97 2.62 9.69
N ARG A 67 -3.35 3.89 9.84
CA ARG A 67 -2.39 4.97 10.01
C ARG A 67 -1.50 4.75 11.24
N ALA A 68 -2.08 4.35 12.37
CA ALA A 68 -1.31 4.05 13.58
C ALA A 68 -0.37 2.85 13.36
N ALA A 69 -0.79 1.83 12.61
CA ALA A 69 0.07 0.69 12.26
C ALA A 69 1.29 1.14 11.43
N TYR A 70 1.07 1.95 10.39
CA TYR A 70 2.15 2.55 9.61
C TYR A 70 3.07 3.43 10.46
N GLU A 71 2.52 4.27 11.35
CA GLU A 71 3.33 5.13 12.23
C GLU A 71 4.16 4.35 13.25
N SER A 72 3.70 3.16 13.69
CA SER A 72 4.51 2.27 14.52
C SER A 72 5.64 1.64 13.72
N PHE A 73 5.33 1.08 12.55
CA PHE A 73 6.31 0.54 11.61
C PHE A 73 7.42 1.56 11.28
N ALA A 74 7.03 2.78 10.90
CA ALA A 74 7.96 3.84 10.53
C ALA A 74 8.86 4.33 11.70
N LYS A 75 8.53 3.99 12.95
CA LYS A 75 9.42 4.25 14.11
C LYS A 75 10.42 3.13 14.35
N GLU A 76 10.07 1.90 13.98
CA GLU A 76 10.92 0.73 14.15
C GLU A 76 12.00 0.64 13.06
N THR A 77 11.69 1.12 11.85
CA THR A 77 12.61 1.12 10.70
C THR A 77 13.60 2.30 10.70
N ARG A 78 13.60 3.14 11.73
CA ARG A 78 14.32 4.43 11.79
C ARG A 78 15.45 4.44 12.80
#